data_AF-A0A532DE29-F1
#
_entry.id   AF-A0A532DE29-F1
#
_cell.length_a   1.000
_cell.length_b   1.000
_cell.length_c   1.000
_cell.angle_alpha   90.00
_cell.angle_beta   90.00
_cell.angle_gamma   90.00
#
_symmetry.space_group_name_H-M   'P 1'
#
loop_
_entity.id
_entity.type
_entity.pdbx_description
1 polymer ?
#
loop_
_entity_poly.entity_id
_entity_poly.type
_entity_poly.pdbx_seq_one_letter_code
_entity_poly.pdbx_strand_id
1 'polypeptide(L)'
;MKGLRFERIGKNRYYNVVFHMGSSYVPVSDETLEELKAQSLLPVERFLELLIDRIGYSSYLKDQIRTELKASGDPVTQITVLQGAIRDL
;
A
#
# COMPACT_ATOMS: atom_id res chain seq x y z
N MET A 1 -7.12 -9.73 10.21
CA MET A 1 -7.65 -8.44 9.73
C MET A 1 -7.70 -8.49 8.21
N LYS A 2 -8.84 -8.14 7.59
CA LYS A 2 -8.99 -8.06 6.13
C LYS A 2 -8.64 -6.66 5.65
N GLY A 3 -8.18 -6.52 4.43
CA GLY A 3 -7.91 -5.26 3.75
C GLY A 3 -6.43 -4.92 3.57
N LEU A 4 -6.21 -3.91 2.73
CA LEU A 4 -4.91 -3.28 2.49
C LEU A 4 -4.56 -2.35 3.65
N ARG A 5 -3.33 -2.43 4.17
CA ARG A 5 -2.81 -1.46 5.16
C ARG A 5 -1.28 -1.44 5.18
N PHE A 6 -0.73 -0.30 5.58
CA PHE A 6 0.67 -0.22 5.97
C PHE A 6 0.82 -0.47 7.47
N GLU A 7 1.95 -1.05 7.87
CA GLU A 7 2.33 -1.20 9.27
C GLU A 7 3.81 -0.88 9.45
N ARG A 8 4.12 0.03 10.39
CA ARG A 8 5.51 0.29 10.80
C ARG A 8 5.95 -0.81 11.77
N ILE A 9 6.97 -1.58 11.37
CA ILE A 9 7.48 -2.73 12.12
C ILE A 9 8.79 -2.45 12.88
N GLY A 10 9.34 -1.24 12.75
CA GLY A 10 10.55 -0.83 13.45
C GLY A 10 11.04 0.56 13.07
N LYS A 11 12.15 0.97 13.67
CA LYS A 11 12.97 2.11 13.27
C LYS A 11 14.39 1.58 13.15
N ASN A 12 15.12 1.91 12.08
CA ASN A 12 16.50 1.49 11.84
C ASN A 12 16.70 0.03 11.36
N ARG A 13 15.73 -0.51 10.61
CA ARG A 13 15.86 -1.78 9.86
C ARG A 13 16.01 -1.51 8.38
N TYR A 14 16.48 -2.52 7.62
CA TYR A 14 16.50 -2.45 6.15
C TYR A 14 15.10 -2.25 5.55
N TYR A 15 14.07 -2.76 6.24
CA TYR A 15 12.67 -2.43 5.97
C TYR A 15 11.97 -2.05 7.28
N ASN A 16 11.45 -0.82 7.34
CA ASN A 16 10.76 -0.29 8.51
C ASN A 16 9.23 -0.39 8.40
N VAL A 17 8.71 -0.61 7.18
CA VAL A 17 7.29 -0.69 6.87
C VAL A 17 6.99 -1.96 6.08
N VAL A 18 5.86 -2.59 6.38
CA VAL A 18 5.27 -3.66 5.56
C VAL A 18 3.91 -3.24 5.04
N PHE A 19 3.54 -3.75 3.87
CA PHE A 19 2.23 -3.60 3.28
C PHE A 19 1.47 -4.92 3.35
N HIS A 20 0.36 -4.92 4.06
CA HIS A 20 -0.53 -6.06 4.21
C HIS A 20 -1.53 -6.12 3.07
N MET A 21 -1.73 -7.32 2.54
CA MET A 21 -2.71 -7.66 1.49
C MET A 21 -3.51 -8.87 1.99
N GLY A 22 -4.38 -8.63 2.98
CA GLY A 22 -5.13 -9.70 3.65
C GLY A 22 -4.27 -10.48 4.64
N SER A 23 -4.06 -11.77 4.40
CA SER A 23 -3.24 -12.65 5.25
C SER A 23 -1.74 -12.63 4.92
N SER A 24 -1.36 -11.96 3.82
CA SER A 24 0.01 -11.85 3.35
C SER A 24 0.53 -10.42 3.53
N TYR A 25 1.84 -10.26 3.60
CA TYR A 25 2.47 -8.95 3.62
C TYR A 25 3.78 -8.95 2.84
N VAL A 26 4.17 -7.76 2.37
CA VAL A 26 5.46 -7.53 1.71
C VAL A 26 6.21 -6.38 2.37
N PRO A 27 7.55 -6.45 2.45
CA PRO A 27 8.33 -5.30 2.87
C PRO A 27 8.21 -4.17 1.85
N VAL A 28 8.21 -2.92 2.34
CA VAL A 28 8.21 -1.71 1.51
C VAL A 28 9.54 -0.99 1.74
N SER A 29 10.29 -0.73 0.66
CA SER A 29 11.54 0.01 0.74
C SER A 29 11.29 1.47 1.11
N ASP A 30 12.27 2.11 1.75
CA ASP A 30 12.19 3.53 2.09
C ASP A 30 12.01 4.39 0.82
N GLU A 31 12.65 4.02 -0.30
CA GLU A 31 12.46 4.69 -1.60
C GLU A 31 11.00 4.64 -2.09
N THR A 32 10.39 3.45 -2.08
CA THR A 32 8.98 3.30 -2.45
C THR A 32 8.06 4.06 -1.50
N LEU A 33 8.38 4.05 -0.20
CA LEU A 33 7.60 4.77 0.80
C LEU A 33 7.62 6.27 0.55
N GLU A 34 8.80 6.85 0.31
CA GLU A 34 8.97 8.28 0.03
C GLU A 34 8.30 8.69 -1.28
N GLU A 35 8.37 7.87 -2.32
CA GLU A 35 7.67 8.13 -3.58
C GLU A 35 6.14 8.16 -3.39
N LEU A 36 5.59 7.16 -2.70
CA LEU A 36 4.16 7.11 -2.43
C LEU A 36 3.71 8.26 -1.52
N LYS A 37 4.53 8.68 -0.55
CA LYS A 37 4.28 9.89 0.27
C LYS A 37 4.22 11.15 -0.57
N ALA A 38 5.20 11.35 -1.44
CA ALA A 38 5.28 12.51 -2.33
C ALA A 38 4.06 12.61 -3.25
N GLN A 39 3.50 11.45 -3.63
CA GLN A 39 2.34 11.34 -4.51
C GLN A 39 1.01 11.10 -3.77
N SER A 40 0.99 11.22 -2.44
CA SER A 40 -0.20 10.96 -1.62
C SER A 40 -1.37 11.92 -1.91
N LEU A 41 -1.12 13.07 -2.55
CA LEU A 41 -2.14 14.05 -2.97
C LEU A 41 -2.73 13.77 -4.36
N LEU A 42 -2.26 12.74 -5.06
CA LEU A 42 -2.85 12.34 -6.34
C LEU A 42 -4.33 11.96 -6.18
N PRO A 43 -5.13 12.08 -7.25
CA PRO A 43 -6.44 11.45 -7.31
C PRO A 43 -6.37 9.97 -6.94
N VAL A 44 -7.40 9.46 -6.25
CA VAL A 44 -7.43 8.11 -5.67
C VAL A 44 -7.06 7.03 -6.68
N GLU A 45 -7.59 7.13 -7.91
CA GLU A 45 -7.33 6.18 -8.99
C GLU A 45 -5.86 6.19 -9.44
N ARG A 46 -5.26 7.39 -9.51
CA ARG A 46 -3.84 7.55 -9.89
C ARG A 46 -2.90 7.09 -8.79
N PHE A 47 -3.25 7.35 -7.54
CA PHE A 47 -2.50 6.81 -6.42
C PHE A 47 -2.58 5.29 -6.37
N LEU A 48 -3.75 4.70 -6.65
CA LEU A 48 -3.91 3.25 -6.74
C LEU A 48 -3.04 2.64 -7.84
N GLU A 49 -3.01 3.25 -9.03
CA GLU A 49 -2.13 2.82 -10.12
C GLU A 49 -0.66 2.81 -9.68
N LEU A 50 -0.20 3.89 -9.05
CA LEU A 50 1.16 4.00 -8.53
C LEU A 50 1.45 2.96 -7.44
N LEU A 51 0.55 2.78 -6.47
CA LEU A 51 0.69 1.81 -5.39
C LEU A 51 0.82 0.39 -5.94
N ILE A 52 -0.04 0.02 -6.90
CA ILE A 52 0.01 -1.30 -7.54
C ILE A 52 1.31 -1.46 -8.33
N ASP A 53 1.81 -0.42 -8.98
CA ASP A 53 3.03 -0.53 -9.76
C ASP A 53 4.28 -0.67 -8.89
N ARG A 54 4.37 0.10 -7.80
CA ARG A 54 5.54 0.08 -6.90
C ARG A 54 5.57 -1.11 -5.96
N ILE A 55 4.44 -1.47 -5.36
CA ILE A 55 4.36 -2.59 -4.41
C ILE A 55 4.10 -3.91 -5.14
N GLY A 56 3.34 -3.88 -6.23
CA GLY A 56 3.03 -5.04 -7.04
C GLY A 56 4.11 -5.35 -8.08
N TYR A 57 5.37 -5.49 -7.67
CA TYR A 57 6.50 -5.77 -8.59
C TYR A 57 6.39 -7.10 -9.37
N SER A 58 5.42 -7.95 -9.03
CA SER A 58 5.07 -9.16 -9.78
C SER A 58 3.58 -9.19 -10.09
N SER A 59 3.20 -9.89 -11.17
CA SER A 59 1.79 -10.10 -11.54
C SER A 59 0.96 -10.67 -10.38
N TYR A 60 1.52 -11.64 -9.66
CA TYR A 60 0.91 -12.22 -8.47
C TYR A 60 0.55 -11.18 -7.42
N LEU A 61 1.47 -10.27 -7.09
CA LEU A 61 1.21 -9.21 -6.12
C LEU A 61 0.19 -8.19 -6.64
N LYS A 62 0.26 -7.80 -7.92
CA LYS A 62 -0.74 -6.92 -8.53
C LYS A 62 -2.14 -7.52 -8.39
N ASP A 63 -2.28 -8.82 -8.65
CA ASP A 63 -3.55 -9.54 -8.54
C ASP A 63 -4.03 -9.68 -7.09
N GLN A 64 -3.12 -9.93 -6.14
CA GLN A 64 -3.46 -9.97 -4.71
C GLN A 64 -3.97 -8.62 -4.20
N ILE A 65 -3.29 -7.52 -4.53
CA ILE A 65 -3.72 -6.16 -4.14
C ILE A 65 -5.13 -5.90 -4.68
N ARG A 66 -5.36 -6.18 -5.97
CA ARG A 66 -6.66 -5.97 -6.62
C ARG A 66 -7.75 -6.85 -6.02
N THR A 67 -7.42 -8.09 -5.66
CA THR A 67 -8.37 -9.05 -5.07
C THR A 67 -8.79 -8.60 -3.68
N GLU A 68 -7.83 -8.24 -2.83
CA GLU A 68 -8.11 -7.76 -1.47
C GLU A 68 -8.88 -6.43 -1.50
N LEU A 69 -8.53 -5.54 -2.43
CA LEU A 69 -9.23 -4.28 -2.62
C LEU A 69 -10.71 -4.50 -3.00
N LYS A 70 -10.99 -5.41 -3.93
CA LYS A 70 -12.37 -5.77 -4.30
C LYS A 70 -13.13 -6.44 -3.15
N ALA A 71 -12.45 -7.26 -2.35
CA ALA A 71 -13.04 -7.94 -1.21
C ALA A 71 -13.43 -6.98 -0.07
N SER A 72 -12.89 -5.76 -0.05
CA SER A 72 -13.18 -4.75 0.97
C SER A 72 -14.60 -4.17 0.88
N GLY A 73 -15.28 -4.29 -0.26
CA GLY A 73 -16.62 -3.73 -0.50
C GLY A 73 -16.65 -2.23 -0.77
N ASP A 74 -15.64 -1.47 -0.33
CA ASP A 74 -15.46 -0.04 -0.62
C ASP A 74 -13.99 0.29 -0.97
N PRO A 75 -13.58 0.02 -2.23
CA PRO A 75 -12.23 0.28 -2.70
C PRO A 75 -11.78 1.73 -2.54
N VAL A 76 -12.66 2.69 -2.83
CA VAL A 76 -12.30 4.12 -2.86
C VAL A 76 -11.94 4.58 -1.46
N THR A 77 -12.79 4.30 -0.48
CA THR A 77 -12.53 4.64 0.92
C THR A 77 -11.26 3.95 1.42
N GLN A 78 -11.04 2.68 1.07
CA GLN A 78 -9.82 1.96 1.48
C GLN A 78 -8.56 2.62 0.93
N ILE A 79 -8.53 3.03 -0.34
CA ILE A 79 -7.36 3.71 -0.91
C ILE A 79 -7.18 5.10 -0.30
N THR A 80 -8.25 5.86 -0.05
CA THR A 80 -8.16 7.14 0.65
C THR A 80 -7.56 6.99 2.05
N VAL A 81 -7.95 5.94 2.78
CA VAL A 81 -7.34 5.63 4.10
C VAL A 81 -5.85 5.30 3.96
N LEU A 82 -5.44 4.54 2.94
CA LEU A 82 -4.02 4.26 2.66
C LEU A 82 -3.24 5.54 2.35
N GLN A 83 -3.81 6.46 1.56
CA GLN A 83 -3.20 7.77 1.25
C GLN A 83 -3.01 8.62 2.50
N GLY A 84 -3.96 8.58 3.44
CA GLY A 84 -3.81 9.25 4.73
C GLY A 84 -2.72 8.59 5.56
N ALA A 85 -2.81 7.26 5.75
CA ALA A 85 -1.90 6.51 6.60
C ALA A 85 -0.43 6.65 6.16
N ILE A 86 -0.15 6.68 4.86
CA ILE A 86 1.23 6.74 4.38
C ILE A 86 1.94 8.06 4.70
N ARG A 87 1.20 9.16 4.87
CA ARG A 87 1.77 10.47 5.25
C ARG A 87 2.33 10.47 6.66
N ASP A 88 1.80 9.62 7.54
CA ASP A 88 2.21 9.52 8.94
C ASP A 88 3.31 8.46 9.18
N LEU A 89 3.74 7.77 8.11
CA LEU A 89 4.79 6.75 8.11
C LEU A 89 6.19 7.31 7.89
#